data_AF-A0AAV0WTM8-F1
#
_entry.id   AF-A0AAV0WTM8-F1
#
_cell.length_a   1.000
_cell.length_b   1.000
_cell.length_c   1.000
_cell.angle_alpha   90.00
_cell.angle_beta   90.00
_cell.angle_gamma   90.00
#
_symmetry.space_group_name_H-M   'P 1'
#
loop_
_entity.id
_entity.type
_entity.pdbx_description
1 polymer ?
#
loop_
_entity_poly.entity_id
_entity_poly.type
_entity_poly.pdbx_seq_one_letter_code
_entity_poly.pdbx_strand_id
1 'polypeptide(L)'
;MDSKLTKNGPPGALYECSKNGWTNDEIFLIWVKNFSDYSNPTAEKPVLLIPDNHGSHITLAAFQYCRDNHIVMLSLRPHSSHRMQPFDVTFFLAIVGSL
;
A
#
# COMPACT_ATOMS: atom_id res chain seq x y z
N MET A 1 -13.69 12.48 -8.62
CA MET A 1 -12.34 12.48 -9.17
C MET A 1 -12.32 13.32 -10.44
N ASP A 2 -11.38 14.27 -10.58
CA ASP A 2 -11.28 15.09 -11.81
C ASP A 2 -10.81 14.20 -12.96
N SER A 3 -11.51 14.24 -14.10
CA SER A 3 -11.19 13.45 -15.30
C SER A 3 -9.81 13.78 -15.90
N LYS A 4 -9.21 14.91 -15.49
CA LYS A 4 -7.82 15.25 -15.82
C LYS A 4 -6.80 14.31 -15.18
N LEU A 5 -7.08 13.77 -13.98
CA LEU A 5 -6.13 12.93 -13.23
C LEU A 5 -5.97 11.53 -13.83
N THR A 6 -6.95 11.08 -14.61
CA THR A 6 -6.94 9.75 -15.25
C THR A 6 -6.59 9.81 -16.73
N LYS A 7 -6.33 11.01 -17.27
CA LYS A 7 -6.05 11.22 -18.69
C LYS A 7 -4.70 10.63 -19.07
N ASN A 8 -4.67 9.79 -20.11
CA ASN A 8 -3.48 9.06 -20.60
C ASN A 8 -2.85 8.10 -19.58
N GLY A 9 -3.59 7.70 -18.55
CA GLY A 9 -3.11 6.70 -17.61
C GLY A 9 -3.10 5.28 -18.20
N PRO A 10 -2.32 4.35 -17.63
CA PRO A 10 -2.29 2.96 -18.06
C PRO A 10 -3.68 2.32 -18.11
N PRO A 11 -4.01 1.56 -19.18
CA PRO A 11 -5.29 0.84 -19.27
C PRO A 11 -5.45 -0.16 -18.11
N GLY A 12 -6.62 -0.17 -17.48
CA GLY A 12 -6.94 -1.09 -16.38
C GLY A 12 -6.36 -0.68 -15.02
N ALA A 13 -5.68 0.47 -14.91
CA ALA A 13 -5.25 0.97 -13.62
C ALA A 13 -6.42 1.54 -12.81
N LEU A 14 -6.35 1.33 -11.50
CA LEU A 14 -7.29 1.86 -10.53
C LEU A 14 -6.85 3.24 -10.07
N TYR A 15 -7.77 4.19 -10.05
CA TYR A 15 -7.51 5.57 -9.66
C TYR A 15 -8.47 5.98 -8.55
N GLU A 16 -7.93 6.40 -7.41
CA GLU A 16 -8.70 6.91 -6.28
C GLU A 16 -8.08 8.22 -5.77
N CYS A 17 -8.92 9.12 -5.27
CA CYS A 17 -8.47 10.40 -4.72
C CYS A 17 -9.41 10.92 -3.63
N SER A 18 -8.83 11.32 -2.51
CA SER A 18 -9.54 11.96 -1.40
C SER A 18 -9.68 13.46 -1.63
N LYS A 19 -10.60 14.11 -0.89
CA LYS A 19 -10.82 15.56 -1.00
C LYS A 19 -9.61 16.41 -0.59
N ASN A 20 -8.73 15.88 0.26
CA ASN A 20 -7.54 16.57 0.75
C ASN A 20 -6.24 16.11 0.06
N GLY A 21 -6.33 15.19 -0.91
CA GLY A 21 -5.18 14.66 -1.65
C GLY A 21 -4.32 13.65 -0.88
N TRP A 22 -4.68 13.32 0.38
CA TRP A 22 -3.97 12.32 1.19
C TRP A 22 -4.63 10.94 1.07
N THR A 23 -3.85 9.87 1.19
CA THR A 23 -4.43 8.53 1.33
C THR A 23 -5.26 8.45 2.63
N ASN A 24 -6.31 7.64 2.62
CA ASN A 24 -7.14 7.38 3.77
C ASN A 24 -7.47 5.90 3.87
N ASP A 25 -8.12 5.53 4.95
CA ASP A 25 -8.54 4.18 5.30
C ASP A 25 -9.33 3.47 4.19
N GLU A 26 -10.24 4.21 3.54
CA GLU A 26 -11.12 3.69 2.48
C GLU A 26 -10.32 3.42 1.19
N ILE A 27 -9.49 4.38 0.78
CA ILE A 27 -8.62 4.28 -0.39
C ILE A 27 -7.60 3.16 -0.20
N PHE A 28 -7.05 3.02 1.00
CA PHE A 28 -6.14 1.92 1.32
C PHE A 28 -6.84 0.57 1.20
N LEU A 29 -8.08 0.42 1.69
CA LEU A 29 -8.83 -0.82 1.55
C LEU A 29 -9.12 -1.16 0.07
N ILE A 30 -9.46 -0.15 -0.74
CA ILE A 30 -9.64 -0.32 -2.19
C ILE A 30 -8.34 -0.80 -2.84
N TRP A 31 -7.20 -0.21 -2.45
CA TRP A 31 -5.89 -0.61 -2.93
C TRP A 31 -5.55 -2.06 -2.55
N VAL A 32 -5.80 -2.47 -1.30
CA VAL A 32 -5.54 -3.85 -0.83
C VAL A 32 -6.36 -4.87 -1.60
N LYS A 33 -7.63 -4.56 -1.89
CA LYS A 33 -8.50 -5.44 -2.70
C LYS A 33 -7.92 -5.65 -4.10
N ASN A 34 -7.60 -4.55 -4.77
CA ASN A 34 -6.97 -4.57 -6.08
C ASN A 34 -5.64 -5.33 -6.05
N PHE A 35 -4.81 -5.11 -5.03
CA PHE A 35 -3.56 -5.84 -4.84
C PHE A 35 -3.78 -7.36 -4.68
N SER A 36 -4.81 -7.77 -3.92
CA SER A 36 -5.19 -9.18 -3.77
C SER A 36 -5.57 -9.81 -5.11
N ASP A 37 -6.33 -9.11 -5.95
CA ASP A 37 -6.75 -9.61 -7.26
C ASP A 37 -5.56 -9.87 -8.19
N TYR A 38 -4.54 -9.01 -8.15
CA TYR A 38 -3.33 -9.18 -8.95
C TYR A 38 -2.32 -10.17 -8.36
N SER A 39 -2.18 -10.21 -7.04
CA SER A 39 -1.21 -11.10 -6.36
C SER A 39 -1.72 -12.54 -6.23
N ASN A 40 -3.03 -12.75 -6.32
CA ASN A 40 -3.75 -14.03 -6.21
C ASN A 40 -3.21 -14.92 -5.07
N PRO A 41 -3.26 -14.43 -3.81
CA PRO A 41 -2.78 -15.15 -2.65
C PRO A 41 -3.62 -16.41 -2.40
N THR A 42 -2.97 -17.53 -2.08
CA THR A 42 -3.64 -18.78 -1.70
C THR A 42 -3.08 -19.31 -0.39
N ALA A 43 -3.74 -20.31 0.20
CA ALA A 43 -3.27 -20.96 1.42
C ALA A 43 -1.86 -21.58 1.25
N GLU A 44 -1.55 -22.09 0.05
CA GLU A 44 -0.26 -22.68 -0.31
C GLU A 44 0.80 -21.62 -0.66
N LYS A 45 0.35 -20.43 -1.11
CA LYS A 45 1.22 -19.31 -1.49
C LYS A 45 0.72 -18.01 -0.86
N PRO A 46 0.91 -17.83 0.46
CA PRO A 46 0.53 -16.59 1.13
C PRO A 46 1.42 -15.43 0.66
N VAL A 47 0.87 -14.22 0.73
CA VAL A 47 1.60 -12.99 0.37
C VAL A 47 1.90 -12.19 1.64
N LEU A 48 3.14 -11.72 1.78
CA LEU A 48 3.54 -10.84 2.87
C LEU A 48 3.43 -9.37 2.43
N LEU A 49 2.58 -8.61 3.12
CA LEU A 49 2.42 -7.17 2.94
C LEU A 49 3.07 -6.44 4.11
N ILE A 50 4.05 -5.58 3.82
CA ILE A 50 4.76 -4.76 4.82
C ILE A 50 4.44 -3.28 4.55
N PRO A 51 3.40 -2.72 5.18
CA PRO A 51 3.11 -1.30 5.05
C PRO A 51 4.12 -0.45 5.83
N ASP A 52 4.40 0.76 5.34
CA ASP A 52 4.95 1.80 6.20
C ASP A 52 3.87 2.12 7.26
N ASN A 53 4.27 2.20 8.53
CA ASN A 53 3.40 2.24 9.71
C ASN A 53 2.61 3.57 9.84
N HIS A 54 2.07 4.09 8.73
CA HIS A 54 1.19 5.24 8.67
C HIS A 54 -0.20 4.84 9.21
N GLY A 55 -0.84 5.72 9.98
CA GLY A 55 -2.08 5.42 10.68
C GLY A 55 -3.21 4.93 9.78
N SER A 56 -3.27 5.40 8.53
CA SER A 56 -4.27 4.99 7.54
C SER A 56 -4.11 3.54 7.03
N HIS A 57 -2.95 2.91 7.27
CA HIS A 57 -2.68 1.53 6.87
C HIS A 57 -3.08 0.52 7.96
N ILE A 58 -3.45 1.01 9.16
CA ILE A 58 -3.69 0.19 10.35
C ILE A 58 -5.18 0.23 10.69
N THR A 59 -6.02 -0.15 9.73
CA THR A 59 -7.46 -0.29 9.96
C THR A 59 -7.85 -1.74 10.17
N LEU A 60 -8.82 -1.97 11.07
CA LEU A 60 -9.32 -3.31 11.33
C LEU A 60 -9.92 -3.95 10.07
N ALA A 61 -10.59 -3.16 9.23
CA ALA A 61 -11.19 -3.63 7.98
C ALA A 61 -10.14 -4.14 6.98
N ALA A 62 -9.04 -3.39 6.79
CA ALA A 62 -7.95 -3.83 5.92
C ALA A 62 -7.24 -5.06 6.48
N PHE A 63 -7.01 -5.12 7.80
CA PHE A 63 -6.39 -6.27 8.44
C PHE A 63 -7.24 -7.54 8.30
N GLN A 64 -8.55 -7.45 8.55
CA GLN A 64 -9.47 -8.57 8.39
C GLN A 64 -9.50 -9.06 6.95
N TYR A 65 -9.61 -8.13 5.99
CA TYR A 65 -9.57 -8.48 4.57
C TYR A 65 -8.28 -9.22 4.20
N CYS A 66 -7.12 -8.70 4.61
CA CYS A 66 -5.84 -9.35 4.34
C CYS A 66 -5.78 -10.76 4.93
N ARG A 67 -6.14 -10.92 6.20
CA ARG A 67 -6.12 -12.22 6.88
C ARG A 67 -7.01 -13.24 6.16
N ASP A 68 -8.22 -12.83 5.79
CA ASP A 68 -9.21 -13.72 5.17
C ASP A 68 -8.84 -14.08 3.72
N ASN A 69 -7.95 -13.31 3.09
CA ASN A 69 -7.42 -13.54 1.72
C ASN A 69 -5.96 -14.04 1.72
N HIS A 70 -5.47 -14.68 2.78
CA HIS A 70 -4.11 -15.24 2.84
C HIS A 70 -2.97 -14.20 2.63
N ILE A 71 -3.25 -12.94 2.95
CA ILE A 71 -2.26 -11.86 2.99
C ILE A 71 -1.85 -11.66 4.45
N VAL A 72 -0.58 -11.92 4.74
CA VAL A 72 0.02 -11.67 6.05
C VAL A 72 0.45 -10.20 6.09
N MET A 73 -0.18 -9.41 6.96
CA MET A 73 0.19 -8.01 7.16
C MET A 73 1.19 -7.89 8.32
N LEU A 74 2.36 -7.31 8.06
CA LEU A 74 3.42 -7.08 9.05
C LEU A 74 3.69 -5.58 9.20
N SER A 75 3.18 -4.96 10.27
CA SER A 75 3.48 -3.57 10.60
C SER A 75 4.87 -3.43 11.25
N LEU A 76 5.71 -2.54 10.75
CA LEU A 76 6.99 -2.20 11.38
C LEU A 76 6.77 -1.30 12.60
N ARG A 77 7.63 -1.42 13.64
CA ARG A 77 7.46 -0.61 14.86
C ARG A 77 7.58 0.90 14.54
N PRO A 78 6.74 1.75 15.17
CA PRO A 78 6.90 3.19 15.07
C PRO A 78 8.33 3.61 15.49
N HIS A 79 8.89 4.59 14.78
CA HIS A 79 10.25 5.12 14.92
C HIS A 79 11.41 4.19 14.52
N SER A 80 11.15 3.09 13.81
CA SER A 80 12.20 2.22 13.25
C SER A 80 12.45 2.35 11.74
N SER A 81 11.75 3.27 11.06
CA SER A 81 11.86 3.49 9.61
C SER A 81 13.29 3.76 9.14
N HIS A 82 14.04 4.56 9.91
CA HIS A 82 15.44 4.94 9.63
C HIS A 82 16.45 3.77 9.62
N ARG A 83 16.07 2.57 10.06
CA ARG A 83 16.94 1.36 10.05
C ARG A 83 16.31 0.14 9.39
N MET A 84 14.98 0.03 9.41
CA MET A 84 14.27 -1.21 9.04
C MET A 84 13.33 -1.06 7.84
N GLN A 85 13.24 0.10 7.19
CA GLN A 85 12.57 0.22 5.90
C GLN A 85 13.62 0.12 4.78
N PRO A 86 13.79 -1.06 4.14
CA PRO A 86 14.70 -1.18 3.00
C PRO A 86 14.31 -0.20 1.90
N PHE A 87 13.02 0.11 1.73
CA PHE A 87 12.55 1.06 0.73
C PHE A 87 13.04 2.50 0.99
N ASP A 88 12.93 3.00 2.23
CA ASP A 88 13.46 4.33 2.61
C ASP A 88 15.00 4.38 2.56
N VAL A 89 15.67 3.32 3.04
CA VAL A 89 17.14 3.32 3.23
C VAL A 89 17.90 2.98 1.95
N THR A 90 17.31 2.21 1.01
CA THR A 90 18.01 1.78 -0.22
C THR A 90 17.44 2.40 -1.49
N PHE A 91 16.11 2.45 -1.65
CA PHE A 91 15.50 2.92 -2.89
C PHE A 91 15.32 4.43 -2.91
N PHE A 92 14.68 5.01 -1.88
CA PHE A 92 14.49 6.46 -1.82
C PHE A 92 15.79 7.22 -1.56
N LEU A 93 16.69 6.70 -0.72
CA LEU A 93 18.00 7.33 -0.52
C LEU A 93 18.80 7.43 -1.83
N ALA A 94 18.76 6.41 -2.69
CA ALA A 94 19.42 6.45 -3.99
C ALA A 94 18.80 7.51 -4.93
N ILE A 95 17.49 7.73 -4.83
CA ILE A 95 16.77 8.72 -5.63
C ILE A 95 17.06 10.15 -5.14
N VAL A 96 17.18 10.35 -3.82
CA VAL A 96 17.39 11.69 -3.23
C VAL A 96 18.88 12.07 -3.17
N GLY A 97 19.80 11.10 -3.10
CA GLY A 97 21.25 11.30 -3.02
C GLY A 97 21.98 11.59 -4.33
N SER A 98 21.25 11.89 -5.43
CA SER A 98 21.82 12.21 -6.75
C SER A 98 21.75 13.71 -7.08
N LEU A 99 21.84 14.59 -6.07
CA LEU A 99 22.05 16.04 -6.21
C LEU A 99 23.22 16.50 -5.36
#